data_AF-A0A376VI99-F1
#
_entry.id   AF-A0A376VI99-F1
#
_cell.length_a   1.000
_cell.length_b   1.000
_cell.length_c   1.000
_cell.angle_alpha   90.00
_cell.angle_beta   90.00
_cell.angle_gamma   90.00
#
_symmetry.space_group_name_H-M   'P 1'
#
loop_
_entity.id
_entity.type
_entity.pdbx_description
1 polymer ?
#
loop_
_entity_poly.entity_id
_entity_poly.type
_entity_poly.pdbx_seq_one_letter_code
_entity_poly.pdbx_strand_id
1 'polypeptide(L)'
;MELFLVDRRGIYSTGDIVTPKRFSDISPVEMSSLVDKLFPCGLAPHGEGYLINNAAKIYNKNEFIDWGLEFYRRGVYPQKPSRYTSLFAWGNLEEAKHFRLTDGKPSDKIFIIQTDSYHRGDMSLLRNDTSVLEFTYRMELYWAGKTFNPDPVWEYICPLPVTIGEQVLA
;
A
#
# COMPACT_ATOMS: atom_id res chain seq x y z
N MET A 1 7.35 5.88 14.96
CA MET A 1 8.11 6.51 13.84
C MET A 1 7.23 7.56 13.17
N GLU A 2 7.79 8.73 12.86
CA GLU A 2 7.13 9.76 12.06
C GLU A 2 7.35 9.49 10.56
N LEU A 3 6.28 9.55 9.76
CA LEU A 3 6.28 9.31 8.31
C LEU A 3 5.37 10.30 7.58
N PHE A 4 5.54 10.42 6.27
CA PHE A 4 4.84 11.39 5.44
C PHE A 4 3.89 10.70 4.45
N LEU A 5 2.58 10.89 4.64
CA LEU A 5 1.54 10.35 3.77
C LEU A 5 1.14 11.37 2.70
N VAL A 6 1.12 10.95 1.43
CA VAL A 6 0.61 11.76 0.31
C VAL A 6 -0.84 11.35 0.02
N ASP A 7 -1.79 12.25 0.25
CA ASP A 7 -3.22 12.01 0.06
C ASP A 7 -3.64 12.22 -1.41
N ARG A 8 -3.38 11.20 -2.23
CA ARG A 8 -3.75 11.18 -3.66
C ARG A 8 -5.25 11.11 -3.93
N ARG A 9 -6.06 10.83 -2.90
CA ARG A 9 -7.52 10.69 -3.03
C ARG A 9 -8.26 11.92 -2.51
N GLY A 10 -7.61 12.77 -1.72
CA GLY A 10 -8.21 13.94 -1.12
C GLY A 10 -9.28 13.60 -0.07
N ILE A 11 -9.11 12.46 0.62
CA ILE A 11 -10.13 11.91 1.54
C ILE A 11 -9.74 12.04 3.01
N TYR A 12 -8.57 12.59 3.33
CA TYR A 12 -8.09 12.70 4.71
C TYR A 12 -8.09 14.14 5.22
N SER A 13 -8.30 14.26 6.53
CA SER A 13 -8.20 15.47 7.33
C SER A 13 -7.38 15.20 8.60
N THR A 14 -6.73 16.23 9.14
CA THR A 14 -6.02 16.14 10.42
C THR A 14 -6.98 15.68 11.53
N GLY A 15 -6.54 14.70 12.32
CA GLY A 15 -7.32 14.07 13.38
C GLY A 15 -8.11 12.83 12.94
N ASP A 16 -8.20 12.54 11.64
CA ASP A 16 -8.85 11.32 11.17
C ASP A 16 -8.14 10.07 11.71
N ILE A 17 -8.93 9.09 12.15
CA ILE A 17 -8.43 7.74 12.44
C ILE A 17 -8.86 6.84 11.29
N VAL A 18 -7.92 6.49 10.42
CA VAL A 18 -8.18 5.57 9.32
C VAL A 18 -8.19 4.16 9.87
N THR A 19 -9.33 3.48 9.73
CA THR A 19 -9.53 2.09 10.18
C THR A 19 -9.84 1.20 8.97
N PRO A 20 -9.50 -0.09 9.01
CA PRO A 20 -9.90 -0.99 7.94
C PRO A 20 -11.43 -1.14 7.90
N LYS A 21 -11.98 -1.26 6.70
CA LYS A 21 -13.43 -1.38 6.46
C LYS A 21 -13.78 -2.77 5.94
N ARG A 22 -14.92 -3.30 6.39
CA ARG A 22 -15.56 -4.48 5.79
C ARG A 22 -16.61 -4.03 4.77
N PHE A 23 -16.81 -4.85 3.75
CA PHE A 23 -17.66 -4.54 2.60
C PHE A 23 -18.76 -5.59 2.46
N SER A 24 -20.01 -5.14 2.55
CA SER A 24 -21.21 -6.00 2.49
C SER A 24 -21.96 -5.92 1.16
N ASP A 25 -21.53 -5.02 0.28
CA ASP A 25 -22.08 -4.75 -1.04
C ASP A 25 -21.39 -5.53 -2.16
N ILE A 26 -20.44 -6.40 -1.83
CA ILE A 26 -19.77 -7.30 -2.78
C ILE A 26 -20.73 -8.42 -3.19
N SER A 27 -20.96 -8.55 -4.50
CA SER A 27 -21.79 -9.59 -5.10
C SER A 27 -20.99 -10.42 -6.10
N PRO A 28 -21.13 -11.76 -6.11
CA PRO A 28 -22.02 -12.55 -5.26
C PRO A 28 -21.49 -12.70 -3.81
N VAL A 29 -22.36 -13.13 -2.88
CA VAL A 29 -22.05 -13.17 -1.43
C VAL A 29 -20.85 -14.05 -1.08
N GLU A 30 -20.57 -15.06 -1.90
CA GLU A 30 -19.39 -15.92 -1.78
C GLU A 30 -18.08 -15.13 -1.95
N MET A 31 -18.07 -14.10 -2.80
CA MET A 31 -16.91 -13.21 -2.95
C MET A 31 -16.72 -12.33 -1.72
N SER A 32 -17.80 -11.79 -1.15
CA SER A 32 -17.73 -11.06 0.14
C SER A 32 -17.17 -11.96 1.25
N SER A 33 -17.67 -13.19 1.35
CA SER A 33 -17.21 -14.19 2.32
C SER A 33 -15.73 -14.55 2.12
N LEU A 34 -15.26 -14.60 0.87
CA LEU A 34 -13.84 -14.83 0.56
C LEU A 34 -12.98 -13.65 1.02
N VAL A 35 -13.41 -12.41 0.81
CA VAL A 35 -12.71 -11.21 1.27
C VAL A 35 -12.58 -11.21 2.79
N ASP A 36 -13.67 -11.49 3.51
CA ASP A 36 -13.65 -11.58 4.98
C ASP A 36 -12.73 -12.70 5.48
N LYS A 37 -12.67 -13.83 4.78
CA LYS A 37 -11.74 -14.92 5.09
C LYS A 37 -10.28 -14.50 4.91
N LEU A 38 -9.98 -13.76 3.84
CA LEU A 38 -8.61 -13.35 3.51
C LEU A 38 -8.15 -12.16 4.36
N PHE A 39 -9.04 -11.23 4.68
CA PHE A 39 -8.77 -9.98 5.37
C PHE A 39 -9.80 -9.77 6.50
N PRO A 40 -9.73 -10.56 7.58
CA PRO A 40 -10.75 -10.56 8.63
C PRO A 40 -10.90 -9.23 9.36
N CYS A 41 -9.87 -8.39 9.37
CA CYS A 41 -9.94 -7.05 9.95
C CYS A 41 -10.57 -6.01 9.01
N GLY A 42 -10.82 -6.34 7.74
CA GLY A 42 -11.22 -5.41 6.67
C GLY A 42 -10.04 -4.93 5.82
N LEU A 43 -10.33 -4.06 4.85
CA LEU A 43 -9.37 -3.50 3.89
C LEU A 43 -9.13 -2.02 4.15
N ALA A 44 -7.94 -1.56 3.80
CA ALA A 44 -7.65 -0.14 3.65
C ALA A 44 -8.23 0.38 2.32
N PRO A 45 -8.27 1.72 2.10
CA PRO A 45 -8.68 2.28 0.82
C PRO A 45 -7.89 1.71 -0.37
N HIS A 46 -6.63 1.31 -0.19
CA HIS A 46 -5.84 0.63 -1.22
C HIS A 46 -6.43 -0.73 -1.60
N GLY A 47 -6.76 -1.58 -0.62
CA GLY A 47 -7.43 -2.87 -0.86
C GLY A 47 -8.80 -2.69 -1.52
N GLU A 48 -9.57 -1.67 -1.12
CA GLU A 48 -10.81 -1.32 -1.80
C GLU A 48 -10.57 -1.06 -3.29
N GLY A 49 -9.60 -0.21 -3.64
CA GLY A 49 -9.34 0.21 -5.01
C GLY A 49 -8.69 -0.85 -5.90
N TYR A 50 -7.76 -1.66 -5.36
CA TYR A 50 -6.91 -2.55 -6.15
C TYR A 50 -7.27 -4.03 -6.04
N LEU A 51 -8.18 -4.42 -5.14
CA LEU A 51 -8.63 -5.81 -4.99
C LEU A 51 -10.11 -6.00 -5.28
N ILE A 52 -10.99 -5.22 -4.65
CA ILE A 52 -12.45 -5.48 -4.67
C ILE A 52 -13.23 -4.53 -5.58
N ASN A 53 -12.64 -3.42 -6.02
CA ASN A 53 -13.29 -2.53 -6.98
C ASN A 53 -13.51 -3.24 -8.32
N ASN A 54 -14.68 -3.03 -8.94
CA ASN A 54 -15.00 -3.64 -10.24
C ASN A 54 -14.02 -3.27 -11.37
N ALA A 55 -13.32 -2.13 -11.27
CA ALA A 55 -12.29 -1.71 -12.20
C ALA A 55 -10.92 -2.38 -11.96
N ALA A 56 -10.71 -3.03 -10.80
CA ALA A 56 -9.51 -3.78 -10.52
C ALA A 56 -9.52 -5.08 -11.34
N LYS A 57 -8.61 -5.20 -12.30
CA LYS A 57 -8.55 -6.34 -13.22
C LYS A 57 -7.20 -7.02 -13.13
N ILE A 58 -7.18 -8.35 -13.15
CA ILE A 58 -5.94 -9.15 -13.05
C ILE A 58 -4.94 -8.88 -14.17
N TYR A 59 -5.41 -8.42 -15.34
CA TYR A 59 -4.55 -8.04 -16.45
C TYR A 59 -3.99 -6.61 -16.35
N ASN A 60 -4.48 -5.80 -15.41
CA ASN A 60 -3.90 -4.50 -15.14
C ASN A 60 -2.59 -4.69 -14.36
N LYS A 61 -1.57 -3.94 -14.79
CA LYS A 61 -0.21 -4.08 -14.26
C LYS A 61 -0.13 -3.96 -12.73
N ASN A 62 -0.73 -2.92 -12.15
CA ASN A 62 -0.56 -2.62 -10.73
C ASN A 62 -1.31 -3.61 -9.84
N GLU A 63 -2.51 -4.00 -10.25
CA GLU A 63 -3.36 -5.00 -9.59
C GLU A 63 -2.69 -6.37 -9.61
N PHE A 64 -2.08 -6.76 -10.73
CA PHE A 64 -1.30 -8.00 -10.80
C PHE A 64 -0.10 -7.97 -9.86
N ILE A 65 0.62 -6.84 -9.79
CA ILE A 65 1.75 -6.67 -8.88
C ILE A 65 1.32 -6.80 -7.42
N ASP A 66 0.27 -6.06 -6.99
CA ASP A 66 -0.25 -6.13 -5.63
C ASP A 66 -0.77 -7.54 -5.28
N TRP A 67 -1.43 -8.20 -6.23
CA TRP A 67 -1.92 -9.57 -6.07
C TRP A 67 -0.74 -10.54 -5.84
N GLY A 68 0.29 -10.48 -6.70
CA GLY A 68 1.49 -11.30 -6.56
C GLY A 68 2.22 -11.05 -5.24
N LEU A 69 2.40 -9.78 -4.85
CA LEU A 69 3.03 -9.41 -3.60
C LEU A 69 2.31 -10.00 -2.39
N GLU A 70 0.97 -9.93 -2.36
CA GLU A 70 0.19 -10.43 -1.23
C GLU A 70 0.28 -11.95 -1.10
N PHE A 71 0.20 -12.69 -2.21
CA PHE A 71 0.35 -14.15 -2.18
C PHE A 71 1.76 -14.57 -1.74
N TYR A 72 2.80 -13.90 -2.24
CA TYR A 72 4.17 -14.14 -1.81
C TYR A 72 4.36 -13.82 -0.33
N ARG A 73 3.84 -12.67 0.14
CA ARG A 73 3.86 -12.27 1.55
C ARG A 73 3.23 -13.33 2.44
N ARG A 74 2.04 -13.83 2.09
CA ARG A 74 1.36 -14.88 2.87
C ARG A 74 2.16 -16.16 2.98
N GLY A 75 2.87 -16.55 1.92
CA GLY A 75 3.68 -17.78 1.90
C GLY A 75 5.02 -17.65 2.63
N VAL A 76 5.69 -16.50 2.52
CA VAL A 76 7.10 -16.34 2.93
C VAL A 76 7.27 -15.37 4.10
N TYR A 77 6.47 -14.31 4.15
CA TYR A 77 6.56 -13.23 5.15
C TYR A 77 5.22 -12.92 5.83
N PRO A 78 4.51 -13.92 6.40
CA PRO A 78 3.15 -13.76 6.90
C PRO A 78 3.02 -12.72 8.04
N GLN A 79 4.11 -12.44 8.75
CA GLN A 79 4.23 -11.46 9.82
C GLN A 79 4.34 -10.00 9.34
N LYS A 80 4.62 -9.76 8.05
CA LYS A 80 4.67 -8.41 7.48
C LYS A 80 3.26 -7.88 7.21
N PRO A 81 2.99 -6.57 7.34
CA PRO A 81 1.69 -5.99 7.04
C PRO A 81 1.32 -6.17 5.56
N SER A 82 0.02 -6.40 5.29
CA SER A 82 -0.49 -6.46 3.92
C SER A 82 -0.66 -5.06 3.34
N ARG A 83 -0.29 -4.88 2.07
CA ARG A 83 -0.54 -3.64 1.31
C ARG A 83 -2.04 -3.33 1.20
N TYR A 84 -2.89 -4.36 1.17
CA TYR A 84 -4.34 -4.18 1.08
C TYR A 84 -5.00 -3.72 2.38
N THR A 85 -4.30 -3.79 3.51
CA THR A 85 -4.79 -3.38 4.84
C THR A 85 -3.98 -2.25 5.46
N SER A 86 -3.21 -1.52 4.63
CA SER A 86 -2.24 -0.52 5.08
C SER A 86 -2.37 0.79 4.30
N LEU A 87 -1.79 1.85 4.87
CA LEU A 87 -1.47 3.10 4.17
C LEU A 87 -0.01 3.10 3.74
N PHE A 88 0.30 3.97 2.79
CA PHE A 88 1.64 4.17 2.23
C PHE A 88 2.17 5.52 2.67
N ALA A 89 3.42 5.55 3.11
CA ALA A 89 4.09 6.77 3.53
C ALA A 89 5.57 6.76 3.16
N TRP A 90 6.22 7.90 3.35
CA TRP A 90 7.62 8.16 3.00
C TRP A 90 8.43 8.48 4.24
N GLY A 91 9.73 8.16 4.18
CA GLY A 91 10.63 8.32 5.33
C GLY A 91 10.97 9.77 5.63
N ASN A 92 10.87 10.65 4.64
CA ASN A 92 11.04 12.08 4.80
C ASN A 92 10.15 12.91 3.87
N LEU A 93 10.04 14.20 4.16
CA LEU A 93 9.21 15.13 3.42
C LEU A 93 9.64 15.31 1.95
N GLU A 94 10.95 15.25 1.65
CA GLU A 94 11.44 15.44 0.28
C GLU A 94 11.09 14.25 -0.61
N GLU A 95 11.16 13.01 -0.09
CA GLU A 95 10.65 11.81 -0.76
C GLU A 95 9.14 11.91 -1.02
N ALA A 96 8.36 12.37 -0.03
CA ALA A 96 6.93 12.57 -0.18
C ALA A 96 6.60 13.63 -1.24
N LYS A 97 7.34 14.75 -1.25
CA LYS A 97 7.21 15.80 -2.28
C LYS A 97 7.59 15.27 -3.66
N HIS A 98 8.64 14.46 -3.77
CA HIS A 98 9.03 13.85 -5.03
C HIS A 98 7.90 12.93 -5.55
N PHE A 99 7.41 12.01 -4.72
CA PHE A 99 6.31 11.12 -5.08
C PHE A 99 5.03 11.88 -5.45
N ARG A 100 4.71 12.95 -4.73
CA ARG A 100 3.60 13.86 -5.06
C ARG A 100 3.71 14.41 -6.50
N LEU A 101 4.91 14.70 -6.97
CA LEU A 101 5.14 15.25 -8.31
C LEU A 101 5.20 14.18 -9.40
N THR A 102 5.67 12.96 -9.09
CA THR A 102 5.87 11.89 -10.08
C THR A 102 4.66 10.97 -10.23
N ASP A 103 3.99 10.64 -9.12
CA ASP A 103 2.93 9.63 -9.05
C ASP A 103 1.60 10.18 -8.50
N GLY A 104 1.64 11.37 -7.90
CA GLY A 104 0.48 12.13 -7.43
C GLY A 104 0.17 13.33 -8.31
N LYS A 105 -0.32 14.39 -7.67
CA LYS A 105 -0.54 15.73 -8.24
C LYS A 105 0.05 16.80 -7.30
N PRO A 106 0.57 17.93 -7.83
CA PRO A 106 0.56 19.18 -7.05
C PRO A 106 -0.90 19.39 -6.60
N SER A 107 -1.26 19.97 -5.48
CA SER A 107 -2.61 19.87 -4.85
C SER A 107 -2.90 18.60 -4.03
N ASP A 108 -2.19 17.47 -4.23
CA ASP A 108 -2.29 16.38 -3.25
C ASP A 108 -1.66 16.87 -1.93
N LYS A 109 -2.39 16.67 -0.83
CA LYS A 109 -1.94 17.09 0.51
C LYS A 109 -0.90 16.13 1.05
N ILE A 110 0.00 16.63 1.89
CA ILE A 110 0.93 15.78 2.65
C ILE A 110 0.64 15.91 4.14
N PHE A 111 0.45 14.77 4.80
CA PHE A 111 0.19 14.68 6.23
C PHE A 111 1.30 13.92 6.94
N ILE A 112 1.56 14.28 8.19
CA ILE A 112 2.33 13.44 9.10
C ILE A 112 1.47 12.27 9.58
N ILE A 113 2.04 11.08 9.66
CA ILE A 113 1.45 9.95 10.38
C ILE A 113 2.47 9.39 11.38
N GLN A 114 1.97 8.83 12.47
CA GLN A 114 2.78 8.11 13.43
C GLN A 114 2.43 6.62 13.42
N THR A 115 3.43 5.77 13.36
CA THR A 115 3.26 4.32 13.47
C THR A 115 4.45 3.67 14.18
N ASP A 116 4.18 2.63 14.95
CA ASP A 116 5.20 1.78 15.59
C ASP A 116 5.42 0.46 14.83
N SER A 117 4.59 0.20 13.81
CA SER A 117 4.69 -0.99 12.96
C SER A 117 4.68 -0.57 11.50
N TYR A 118 5.63 -1.08 10.72
CA TYR A 118 5.66 -0.85 9.29
C TYR A 118 6.52 -1.92 8.59
N HIS A 119 6.31 -2.03 7.29
CA HIS A 119 7.28 -2.64 6.40
C HIS A 119 7.86 -1.56 5.48
N ARG A 120 9.19 -1.54 5.33
CA ARG A 120 9.87 -0.68 4.35
C ARG A 120 10.25 -1.53 3.14
N GLY A 121 9.72 -1.18 1.98
CA GLY A 121 9.98 -1.85 0.71
C GLY A 121 10.44 -0.87 -0.36
N ASP A 122 11.19 -1.34 -1.35
CA ASP A 122 11.62 -0.51 -2.48
C ASP A 122 10.58 -0.58 -3.60
N MET A 123 9.85 0.52 -3.80
CA MET A 123 8.82 0.66 -4.82
C MET A 123 9.37 0.48 -6.25
N SER A 124 10.66 0.75 -6.49
CA SER A 124 11.27 0.56 -7.81
C SER A 124 11.34 -0.92 -8.24
N LEU A 125 11.19 -1.85 -7.29
CA LEU A 125 11.13 -3.29 -7.55
C LEU A 125 9.77 -3.74 -8.10
N LEU A 126 8.74 -2.89 -8.01
CA LEU A 126 7.35 -3.20 -8.38
C LEU A 126 7.16 -3.20 -9.91
N ARG A 127 7.66 -4.26 -10.55
CA ARG A 127 7.71 -4.41 -12.01
C ARG A 127 7.35 -5.83 -12.44
N ASN A 128 6.44 -5.96 -13.39
CA ASN A 128 5.97 -7.25 -13.94
C ASN A 128 6.34 -7.44 -15.43
N ASP A 129 7.21 -6.60 -15.98
CA ASP A 129 7.75 -6.68 -17.34
C ASP A 129 8.99 -7.58 -17.42
N THR A 130 9.04 -8.62 -16.59
CA THR A 130 10.21 -9.48 -16.37
C THR A 130 9.81 -10.96 -16.40
N SER A 131 10.79 -11.87 -16.35
CA SER A 131 10.49 -13.30 -16.20
C SER A 131 9.83 -13.62 -14.85
N VAL A 132 9.09 -14.72 -14.76
CA VAL A 132 8.44 -15.14 -13.49
C VAL A 132 9.44 -15.30 -12.35
N LEU A 133 10.63 -15.85 -12.63
CA LEU A 133 11.69 -16.01 -11.64
C LEU A 133 12.22 -14.64 -11.16
N GLU A 134 12.43 -13.70 -12.07
CA GLU A 134 12.89 -12.35 -11.72
C GLU A 134 11.82 -11.59 -10.93
N PHE A 135 10.56 -11.67 -11.32
CA PHE A 135 9.45 -11.10 -10.58
C PHE A 135 9.39 -11.65 -9.15
N THR A 136 9.56 -12.97 -9.00
CA THR A 136 9.60 -13.63 -7.70
C THR A 136 10.80 -13.15 -6.86
N TYR A 137 11.98 -12.99 -7.46
CA TYR A 137 13.16 -12.45 -6.78
C TYR A 137 12.96 -10.99 -6.33
N ARG A 138 12.27 -10.17 -7.14
CA ARG A 138 11.90 -8.80 -6.74
C ARG A 138 10.93 -8.78 -5.56
N MET A 139 9.97 -9.72 -5.49
CA MET A 139 9.10 -9.88 -4.31
C MET A 139 9.87 -10.27 -3.06
N GLU A 140 10.82 -11.19 -3.18
CA GLU A 140 11.71 -11.58 -2.08
C GLU A 140 12.44 -10.35 -1.52
N LEU A 141 13.09 -9.58 -2.40
CA LEU A 141 13.82 -8.38 -1.98
C LEU A 141 12.89 -7.33 -1.36
N TYR A 142 11.75 -7.07 -2.00
CA TYR A 142 10.75 -6.13 -1.50
C TYR A 142 10.37 -6.48 -0.05
N TRP A 143 9.89 -7.70 0.20
CA TRP A 143 9.43 -8.12 1.53
C TRP A 143 10.55 -8.33 2.55
N ALA A 144 11.76 -8.66 2.10
CA ALA A 144 12.97 -8.68 2.92
C ALA A 144 13.45 -7.27 3.32
N GLY A 145 12.90 -6.20 2.71
CA GLY A 145 13.34 -4.82 2.92
C GLY A 145 14.74 -4.56 2.35
N LYS A 146 15.08 -5.26 1.26
CA LYS A 146 16.35 -5.18 0.54
C LYS A 146 16.11 -4.63 -0.87
N THR A 147 17.19 -4.19 -1.50
CA THR A 147 17.17 -3.75 -2.89
C THR A 147 18.51 -4.05 -3.55
N PHE A 148 18.49 -4.23 -4.88
CA PHE A 148 19.69 -4.14 -5.71
C PHE A 148 19.81 -2.79 -6.41
N ASN A 149 18.79 -1.93 -6.33
CA ASN A 149 18.77 -0.63 -6.98
C ASN A 149 19.70 0.33 -6.20
N PRO A 150 20.70 0.96 -6.84
CA PRO A 150 21.54 1.96 -6.19
C PRO A 150 20.74 3.20 -5.73
N ASP A 151 19.63 3.49 -6.41
CA ASP A 151 18.76 4.64 -6.13
C ASP A 151 17.32 4.16 -5.81
N PRO A 152 17.11 3.52 -4.63
CA PRO A 152 15.83 2.94 -4.27
C PRO A 152 14.76 3.98 -3.96
N VAL A 153 13.50 3.61 -4.17
CA VAL A 153 12.33 4.44 -3.85
C VAL A 153 11.64 3.80 -2.64
N TRP A 154 12.06 4.18 -1.43
CA TRP A 154 11.58 3.53 -0.20
C TRP A 154 10.18 3.96 0.19
N GLU A 155 9.22 3.05 0.08
CA GLU A 155 7.88 3.22 0.62
C GLU A 155 7.72 2.48 1.97
N TYR A 156 6.88 3.03 2.83
CA TYR A 156 6.55 2.48 4.14
C TYR A 156 5.08 2.04 4.18
N ILE A 157 4.87 0.74 4.37
CA ILE A 157 3.57 0.09 4.49
C ILE A 157 3.16 0.11 5.97
N CYS A 158 2.20 0.96 6.30
CA CYS A 158 1.75 1.23 7.66
C CYS A 158 0.40 0.54 7.89
N PRO A 159 0.34 -0.59 8.64
CA PRO A 159 -0.92 -1.28 8.90
C PRO A 159 -1.89 -0.37 9.63
N LEU A 160 -3.16 -0.44 9.24
CA LEU A 160 -4.23 0.26 9.94
C LEU A 160 -4.52 -0.38 11.32
N PRO A 161 -5.00 0.40 12.31
CA PRO A 161 -5.39 1.81 12.22
C PRO A 161 -4.22 2.79 12.22
N VAL A 162 -4.40 3.94 11.55
CA VAL A 162 -3.42 5.05 11.52
C VAL A 162 -4.14 6.36 11.78
N THR A 163 -3.59 7.18 12.66
CA THR A 163 -4.06 8.55 12.92
C THR A 163 -3.38 9.53 11.96
N ILE A 164 -4.17 10.35 11.27
CA ILE A 164 -3.71 11.42 10.39
C ILE A 164 -3.35 12.62 11.26
N GLY A 165 -2.07 13.02 11.21
CA GLY A 165 -1.53 14.15 11.94
C GLY A 165 -1.67 15.48 11.19
N GLU A 166 -0.75 16.39 11.49
CA GLU A 166 -0.70 17.72 10.88
C GLU A 166 -0.49 17.64 9.36
N GLN A 167 -1.18 18.53 8.63
CA GLN A 167 -0.93 18.76 7.23
C GLN A 167 0.32 19.65 7.07
N VAL A 168 1.37 19.10 6.46
CA VAL A 168 2.63 19.82 6.24
C VAL A 168 2.73 20.46 4.85
N LEU A 169 1.81 20.12 3.93
CA LEU A 169 1.77 20.71 2.60
C LEU A 169 0.35 20.68 2.01
N ALA A 170 -0.05 21.78 1.34
CA ALA A 170 -1.27 21.91 0.54
C ALA A 170 -0.97 21.79 -0.96
#